data_AF-A0A2H9MT08-F1
#
_entry.id   AF-A0A2H9MT08-F1
#
_cell.length_a   1.000
_cell.length_b   1.000
_cell.length_c   1.000
_cell.angle_alpha   90.00
_cell.angle_beta   90.00
_cell.angle_gamma   90.00
#
_symmetry.space_group_name_H-M   'P 1'
#
loop_
_entity.id
_entity.type
_entity.pdbx_description
1 polymer ?
#
loop_
_entity_poly.entity_id
_entity_poly.type
_entity_poly.pdbx_seq_one_letter_code
_entity_poly.pdbx_strand_id
1 'polypeptide(L)'
;SNPAIIDFENTIQIAIFTGGKSPAMSKRLKEEAEKIFKKIITKKDISQIKLQKIAREKAKKKISTQIERKEYLKRIMEDKEIDQLIKDGQMKKAEKRADIILRDWK
;
A
#
# COMPACT_ATOMS: atom_id res chain seq x y z
N SER A 1 12.95 16.95 18.34
CA SER A 1 11.76 16.36 18.98
C SER A 1 11.27 15.23 18.08
N ASN A 2 10.99 14.05 18.64
CA ASN A 2 10.60 12.87 17.87
C ASN A 2 9.08 12.83 17.68
N PRO A 3 8.58 12.45 16.48
CA PRO A 3 7.15 12.31 16.25
C PRO A 3 6.57 11.10 17.00
N ALA A 4 5.27 11.16 17.27
CA ALA A 4 4.51 10.00 17.73
C ALA A 4 4.08 9.18 16.49
N ILE A 5 4.52 7.91 16.41
CA ILE A 5 4.35 7.08 15.21
C ILE A 5 3.32 5.96 15.47
N ILE A 6 2.39 5.80 14.52
CA ILE A 6 1.53 4.62 14.37
C ILE A 6 2.10 3.80 13.21
N ASP A 7 2.31 2.51 13.43
CA ASP A 7 2.83 1.59 12.42
C ASP A 7 1.83 0.48 12.11
N PHE A 8 1.61 0.22 10.82
CA PHE A 8 0.81 -0.89 10.31
C PHE A 8 1.71 -1.83 9.51
N GLU A 9 2.15 -2.91 10.16
CA GLU A 9 2.99 -3.98 9.59
C GLU A 9 4.21 -3.46 8.81
N ASN A 10 4.89 -2.41 9.30
CA ASN A 10 6.02 -1.74 8.64
C ASN A 10 5.73 -1.32 7.18
N THR A 11 4.45 -1.19 6.81
CA THR A 11 3.99 -0.91 5.45
C THR A 11 3.37 0.48 5.36
N ILE A 12 2.63 0.89 6.38
CA ILE A 12 2.07 2.25 6.50
C ILE A 12 2.51 2.83 7.84
N GLN A 13 3.08 4.03 7.80
CA GLN A 13 3.48 4.78 9.00
C GLN A 13 2.78 6.13 9.01
N ILE A 14 2.23 6.49 10.16
CA ILE A 14 1.56 7.77 10.40
C ILE A 14 2.31 8.47 11.53
N ALA A 15 2.89 9.62 11.23
CA ALA A 15 3.67 10.41 12.19
C ALA A 15 2.93 11.69 12.56
N ILE A 16 2.77 11.93 13.87
CA ILE A 16 2.16 13.15 14.42
C ILE A 16 3.26 13.98 15.08
N PHE A 17 3.39 15.23 14.65
CA PHE A 17 4.44 16.14 15.09
C PHE A 17 3.92 17.54 15.41
N THR A 18 4.18 18.01 16.62
CA THR A 18 3.83 19.37 17.07
C THR A 18 5.03 20.33 17.09
N GLY A 19 6.14 20.03 16.41
CA GLY A 19 7.34 20.87 16.48
C GLY A 19 8.05 20.83 17.84
N GLY A 20 7.78 19.82 18.68
CA GLY A 20 8.26 19.78 20.07
C GLY A 20 7.51 20.69 21.06
N LYS A 21 6.52 21.47 20.59
CA LYS A 21 5.74 22.38 21.44
C LYS A 21 4.89 21.67 22.49
N SER A 22 4.39 20.46 22.19
CA SER A 22 3.62 19.66 23.14
C SER A 22 3.72 18.15 22.84
N PRO A 23 4.72 17.45 23.41
CA PRO A 23 4.84 16.00 23.28
C PRO A 23 3.61 15.25 23.83
N ALA A 24 3.01 15.76 24.91
CA ALA A 24 1.82 15.18 25.52
C ALA A 24 0.61 15.20 24.55
N MET A 25 0.38 16.32 23.85
CA MET A 25 -0.69 16.41 22.85
C MET A 25 -0.43 15.52 21.63
N SER A 26 0.83 15.42 21.18
CA SER A 26 1.20 14.50 20.09
C SER A 26 0.85 13.05 20.44
N LYS A 27 1.12 12.62 21.68
CA LYS A 27 0.80 11.28 22.17
C LYS A 27 -0.72 11.04 22.24
N ARG A 28 -1.48 11.99 22.79
CA ARG A 28 -2.95 11.88 22.86
C ARG A 28 -3.59 11.76 21.47
N LEU A 29 -3.20 12.64 20.54
CA LEU A 29 -3.69 12.58 19.15
C LEU A 29 -3.32 11.27 18.47
N LYS A 30 -2.13 10.71 18.74
CA LYS A 30 -1.72 9.40 18.25
C LYS A 30 -2.69 8.31 18.70
N GLU A 31 -3.02 8.26 19.99
CA GLU A 31 -3.92 7.24 20.55
C GLU A 31 -5.34 7.34 19.98
N GLU A 32 -5.86 8.57 19.79
CA GLU A 32 -7.17 8.80 19.17
C GLU A 32 -7.16 8.42 17.68
N ALA A 33 -6.14 8.85 16.93
CA ALA A 33 -5.98 8.55 15.51
C ALA A 33 -5.79 7.06 15.26
N GLU A 34 -5.01 6.36 16.09
CA GLU A 34 -4.76 4.92 15.96
C GLU A 34 -6.07 4.12 16.02
N LYS A 35 -7.01 4.50 16.89
CA LYS A 35 -8.35 3.87 16.98
C LYS A 35 -9.16 4.04 15.68
N ILE A 36 -9.03 5.19 15.03
CA ILE A 36 -9.72 5.50 13.77
C ILE A 36 -9.06 4.72 12.63
N PHE A 37 -7.74 4.84 12.49
CA PHE A 37 -7.00 4.22 11.40
C PHE A 37 -7.05 2.69 11.44
N LYS A 38 -7.09 2.06 12.62
CA LYS A 38 -7.32 0.60 12.74
C LYS A 38 -8.65 0.13 12.16
N LYS A 39 -9.65 1.00 12.02
CA LYS A 39 -10.95 0.68 11.39
C LYS A 39 -10.94 0.88 9.88
N ILE A 40 -10.04 1.73 9.37
CA ILE A 40 -9.99 2.12 7.96
C ILE A 40 -8.94 1.29 7.21
N ILE A 41 -7.75 1.14 7.78
CA ILE A 41 -6.65 0.39 7.17
C ILE A 41 -6.84 -1.09 7.47
N THR A 42 -7.06 -1.86 6.41
CA THR A 42 -7.29 -3.30 6.48
C THR A 42 -6.06 -4.08 6.02
N LYS A 43 -6.03 -5.38 6.34
CA LYS A 43 -5.01 -6.31 5.80
C LYS A 43 -5.02 -6.37 4.27
N LYS A 44 -6.18 -6.11 3.65
CA LYS A 44 -6.33 -6.02 2.20
C LYS A 44 -5.51 -4.85 1.65
N ASP A 45 -5.57 -3.68 2.28
CA ASP A 45 -4.81 -2.49 1.86
C ASP A 45 -3.30 -2.75 1.93
N ILE A 46 -2.84 -3.35 3.04
CA ILE A 46 -1.44 -3.74 3.22
C ILE A 46 -0.99 -4.74 2.13
N SER A 47 -1.82 -5.74 1.83
CA SER A 47 -1.54 -6.74 0.81
C SER A 47 -1.50 -6.12 -0.59
N GLN A 48 -2.40 -5.19 -0.88
CA GLN A 48 -2.42 -4.44 -2.14
C GLN A 48 -1.14 -3.60 -2.30
N ILE A 49 -0.66 -2.93 -1.24
CA ILE A 49 0.61 -2.19 -1.26
C ILE A 49 1.79 -3.14 -1.56
N LYS A 50 1.82 -4.31 -0.92
CA LYS A 50 2.85 -5.33 -1.15
C LYS A 50 2.84 -5.80 -2.62
N LEU A 51 1.66 -6.03 -3.20
CA LEU A 51 1.53 -6.42 -4.61
C LEU A 51 2.01 -5.31 -5.54
N GLN A 52 1.57 -4.08 -5.30
CA GLN A 52 1.94 -2.90 -6.08
C GLN A 52 3.45 -2.67 -6.10
N LYS A 53 4.14 -2.91 -4.97
CA LYS A 53 5.61 -2.85 -4.91
C LYS A 53 6.25 -3.86 -5.86
N ILE A 54 5.82 -5.12 -5.81
CA ILE A 54 6.34 -6.19 -6.68
C ILE A 54 6.05 -5.87 -8.16
N ALA A 55 4.80 -5.51 -8.46
CA ALA A 55 4.36 -5.15 -9.81
C ALA A 55 5.17 -3.98 -10.38
N ARG A 56 5.47 -2.95 -9.57
CA ARG A 56 6.29 -1.80 -9.98
C ARG A 56 7.70 -2.20 -10.38
N GLU A 57 8.35 -3.07 -9.60
CA GLU A 57 9.71 -3.51 -9.90
C GLU A 57 9.77 -4.37 -11.17
N LYS A 58 8.75 -5.18 -11.44
CA LYS A 58 8.62 -5.91 -12.71
C LYS A 58 8.33 -4.97 -13.89
N ALA A 59 7.41 -4.02 -13.70
CA ALA A 59 7.03 -3.06 -14.73
C ALA A 59 8.20 -2.18 -15.19
N LYS A 60 9.08 -1.75 -14.28
CA LYS A 60 10.32 -1.01 -14.62
C LYS A 60 11.22 -1.75 -15.61
N LYS A 61 11.22 -3.08 -15.58
CA LYS A 61 12.07 -3.91 -16.45
C LYS A 61 11.47 -4.13 -17.83
N LYS A 62 10.14 -4.09 -17.95
CA LYS A 62 9.42 -4.36 -19.22
C LYS A 62 8.95 -3.09 -19.93
N ILE A 63 8.43 -2.11 -19.18
CA ILE A 63 7.77 -0.92 -19.73
C ILE A 63 8.73 0.27 -19.62
N SER A 64 9.12 0.83 -20.76
CA SER A 64 10.12 1.89 -20.86
C SER A 64 9.61 3.25 -20.35
N THR A 65 8.35 3.60 -20.61
CA THR A 65 7.81 4.91 -20.26
C THR A 65 7.19 4.96 -18.87
N GLN A 66 7.31 6.11 -18.18
CA GLN A 66 6.71 6.30 -16.86
C GLN A 66 5.17 6.36 -16.93
N ILE A 67 4.62 6.88 -18.03
CA ILE A 67 3.18 7.02 -18.25
C ILE A 67 2.53 5.63 -18.31
N GLU A 68 3.05 4.75 -19.16
CA GLU A 68 2.53 3.38 -19.29
C GLU A 68 2.73 2.57 -18.00
N ARG A 69 3.84 2.76 -17.27
CA ARG A 69 4.01 2.12 -15.95
C ARG A 69 2.93 2.56 -14.96
N LYS A 70 2.52 3.83 -14.98
CA LYS A 70 1.44 4.33 -14.11
C LYS A 70 0.10 3.71 -14.50
N GLU A 71 -0.17 3.59 -15.79
CA GLU A 71 -1.39 2.95 -16.30
C GLU A 71 -1.44 1.46 -15.94
N TYR A 72 -0.33 0.74 -16.08
CA TYR A 72 -0.22 -0.66 -15.65
C TYR A 72 -0.53 -0.82 -14.16
N LEU A 73 0.11 -0.03 -13.29
CA LEU A 73 -0.13 -0.11 -11.85
C LEU A 73 -1.58 0.26 -11.47
N LYS A 74 -2.18 1.21 -12.17
CA LYS A 74 -3.61 1.52 -12.02
C LYS A 74 -4.48 0.31 -12.39
N ARG A 75 -4.17 -0.36 -13.50
CA ARG A 75 -4.89 -1.56 -13.95
C ARG A 75 -4.79 -2.71 -12.93
N ILE A 76 -3.61 -2.91 -12.32
CA ILE A 76 -3.44 -3.86 -11.21
C ILE A 76 -4.29 -3.49 -9.99
N MET A 77 -4.42 -2.18 -9.70
CA MET A 77 -5.19 -1.70 -8.55
C MET A 77 -6.70 -1.94 -8.69
N GLU A 78 -7.21 -1.85 -9.93
CA GLU A 78 -8.63 -1.89 -10.27
C GLU A 78 -9.09 -3.28 -10.77
N ASP A 79 -8.17 -4.24 -10.92
CA ASP A 79 -8.50 -5.60 -11.38
C ASP A 79 -9.28 -6.37 -10.29
N LYS A 80 -10.52 -6.77 -10.63
CA LYS A 80 -11.45 -7.45 -9.73
C LYS A 80 -10.97 -8.84 -9.31
N GLU A 81 -10.23 -9.54 -10.17
CA GLU A 81 -9.69 -10.86 -9.86
C GLU A 81 -8.58 -10.74 -8.82
N ILE A 82 -7.68 -9.76 -8.99
CA ILE A 82 -6.65 -9.42 -8.01
C ILE A 82 -7.29 -9.03 -6.67
N ASP A 83 -8.33 -8.19 -6.69
CA ASP A 83 -9.06 -7.77 -5.49
C ASP A 83 -9.60 -8.97 -4.70
N GLN A 84 -10.21 -9.93 -5.41
CA GLN A 84 -10.75 -11.14 -4.80
C GLN A 84 -9.65 -12.07 -4.27
N LEU A 85 -8.60 -12.29 -5.06
CA LEU A 85 -7.45 -13.11 -4.65
C LEU A 85 -6.77 -12.56 -3.39
N ILE A 86 -6.68 -11.24 -3.25
CA ILE A 86 -6.16 -10.61 -2.02
C ILE A 86 -7.10 -10.84 -0.84
N LYS A 87 -8.42 -10.68 -1.02
CA LYS A 87 -9.40 -10.97 0.04
C LYS A 87 -9.32 -12.42 0.51
N ASP A 88 -9.07 -13.34 -0.41
CA ASP A 88 -8.92 -14.77 -0.12
C ASP A 88 -7.52 -15.16 0.42
N GLY A 89 -6.62 -14.19 0.61
CA GLY A 89 -5.26 -14.43 1.08
C GLY A 89 -4.34 -15.11 0.06
N GLN A 90 -4.75 -15.20 -1.21
CA GLN A 90 -4.07 -15.92 -2.29
C GLN A 90 -3.01 -15.05 -3.00
N MET A 91 -2.08 -14.49 -2.24
CA MET A 91 -1.11 -13.49 -2.73
C MET A 91 -0.29 -13.97 -3.94
N LYS A 92 0.17 -15.23 -3.93
CA LYS A 92 0.93 -15.80 -5.07
C LYS A 92 0.11 -15.85 -6.36
N LYS A 93 -1.21 -16.05 -6.27
CA LYS A 93 -2.08 -16.03 -7.45
C LYS A 93 -2.35 -14.60 -7.92
N ALA A 94 -2.52 -13.66 -7.00
CA ALA A 94 -2.64 -12.23 -7.33
C ALA A 94 -1.38 -11.73 -8.07
N GLU A 95 -0.20 -12.15 -7.64
CA GLU A 95 1.05 -11.86 -8.34
C GLU A 95 1.09 -12.48 -9.75
N LYS A 96 0.68 -13.75 -9.91
CA LYS A 96 0.58 -14.38 -11.24
C LYS A 96 -0.38 -13.63 -12.16
N ARG A 97 -1.52 -13.17 -11.65
CA ARG A 97 -2.49 -12.37 -12.41
C ARG A 97 -1.86 -11.04 -12.86
N ALA A 98 -1.11 -10.38 -11.99
CA ALA A 98 -0.36 -9.18 -12.36
C ALA A 98 0.69 -9.45 -13.44
N ASP A 99 1.40 -10.58 -13.36
CA ASP A 99 2.38 -10.99 -14.37
C ASP A 99 1.75 -11.28 -15.73
N ILE A 100 0.53 -11.85 -15.77
CA ILE A 100 -0.25 -12.02 -17.00
C ILE A 100 -0.58 -10.65 -17.61
N ILE A 101 -1.13 -9.74 -16.81
CA ILE A 101 -1.45 -8.37 -17.28
C ILE A 101 -0.19 -7.66 -17.79
N LEU A 102 0.95 -7.86 -17.12
CA LEU A 102 2.22 -7.29 -17.55
C LEU A 102 2.73 -7.96 -18.83
N ARG A 103 2.56 -9.27 -19.00
CA ARG A 103 2.99 -10.01 -20.20
C ARG A 103 2.21 -9.55 -21.43
N ASP A 104 0.92 -9.32 -21.27
CA ASP A 104 0.02 -8.85 -22.32
C ASP A 104 0.09 -7.33 -22.51
N TRP A 105 0.97 -6.66 -21.76
CA TRP A 105 1.28 -5.24 -21.96
C TRP A 105 2.04 -5.06 -23.27
N LYS A 106 1.43 -4.27 -24.16
CA LYS A 106 1.84 -3.93 -25.54
C LYS A 106 3.34 -4.03 -25.78
#